data_AF-A0A4R4JJ31-F1
#
_entry.id   AF-A0A4R4JJ31-F1
#
_cell.length_a   1.000
_cell.length_b   1.000
_cell.length_c   1.000
_cell.angle_alpha   90.00
_cell.angle_beta   90.00
_cell.angle_gamma   90.00
#
_symmetry.space_group_name_H-M   'P 1'
#
loop_
_entity.id
_entity.type
_entity.pdbx_description
1 polymer ?
#
loop_
_entity_poly.entity_id
_entity_poly.type
_entity_poly.pdbx_seq_one_letter_code
_entity_poly.pdbx_strand_id
1 'polypeptide(L)'
;MSYKNDFKAFSISDNANVVSQEKFEVNQSLQTGFLPDNVPTHLLNKVLRQASTVSSVVTDFIAARSGDDVLDDGNIAKLTAQLNKALEQKITTDIPGASLTQKGVVQLTNVIGNSDTLAVTQKLVQEVINSLREYTREEIDNRIKTANEIPVGSPIPWPLPHPPFGYFTCNGSAFNRLQYPKLAEAYPDGRLPDLRGEFIRGWDDGRGIDSGRGVLTHQGDAIRNIQGSFPGAITYGFEQAAKGVFYGSANFGVGTDGSAKSVGHFTPDVVYTAYGFGFDASRVVPVAPENRPRNIAFNYIVRAA
;
A
#
# COMPACT_ATOMS: atom_id res chain seq x y z
N MET A 1 -66.19 -8.33 -16.41
CA MET A 1 -66.76 -8.52 -17.77
C MET A 1 -66.50 -9.96 -18.15
N SER A 2 -67.50 -10.69 -18.65
CA SER A 2 -67.30 -12.05 -19.13
C SER A 2 -66.90 -11.97 -20.59
N TYR A 3 -65.68 -12.39 -20.92
CA TYR A 3 -65.20 -12.44 -22.30
C TYR A 3 -65.85 -13.62 -23.04
N LYS A 4 -66.10 -13.46 -24.34
CA LYS A 4 -66.73 -14.48 -25.19
C LYS A 4 -65.66 -15.40 -25.78
N ASN A 5 -65.88 -16.72 -25.69
CA ASN A 5 -65.14 -17.73 -26.43
C ASN A 5 -66.10 -18.45 -27.38
N ASP A 6 -65.79 -18.47 -28.68
CA ASP A 6 -66.62 -19.13 -29.70
C ASP A 6 -66.21 -20.58 -29.98
N PHE A 7 -65.02 -21.01 -29.54
CA PHE A 7 -64.58 -22.40 -29.68
C PHE A 7 -65.21 -23.26 -28.57
N LYS A 8 -66.18 -24.10 -28.94
CA LYS A 8 -66.95 -24.91 -27.98
C LYS A 8 -66.54 -26.37 -27.98
N ALA A 9 -66.50 -26.96 -26.79
CA ALA A 9 -66.34 -28.40 -26.65
C ALA A 9 -67.56 -29.15 -27.22
N PHE A 10 -67.32 -30.11 -28.11
CA PHE A 10 -68.34 -30.92 -28.77
C PHE A 10 -68.69 -32.14 -27.92
N SER A 11 -69.99 -32.37 -27.69
CA SER A 11 -70.51 -33.65 -27.16
C SER A 11 -69.88 -34.11 -25.82
N ILE A 12 -69.80 -33.20 -24.85
CA ILE A 12 -69.18 -33.44 -23.53
C ILE A 12 -70.09 -34.11 -22.49
N SER A 13 -71.37 -34.31 -22.79
CA SER A 13 -72.33 -34.97 -21.89
C SER A 13 -72.03 -36.47 -21.74
N ASP A 14 -72.36 -37.04 -20.58
CA ASP A 14 -72.17 -38.46 -20.29
C ASP A 14 -72.93 -39.39 -21.26
N ASN A 15 -74.07 -38.91 -21.79
CA ASN A 15 -74.90 -39.64 -22.75
C ASN A 15 -74.57 -39.31 -24.23
N ALA A 16 -73.43 -38.68 -24.48
CA ALA A 16 -73.03 -38.30 -25.83
C ALA A 16 -72.75 -39.51 -26.73
N ASN A 17 -72.96 -39.33 -28.03
CA ASN A 17 -72.79 -40.37 -29.03
C ASN A 17 -71.30 -40.67 -29.35
N VAL A 18 -70.56 -41.14 -28.35
CA VAL A 18 -69.09 -41.23 -28.33
C VAL A 18 -68.67 -42.57 -27.74
N VAL A 19 -67.64 -43.21 -28.30
CA VAL A 19 -67.10 -44.47 -27.75
C VAL A 19 -66.45 -44.25 -26.37
N SER A 20 -66.56 -45.24 -25.47
CA SER A 20 -65.89 -45.18 -24.16
C SER A 20 -64.37 -45.06 -24.30
N GLN A 21 -63.70 -44.55 -23.27
CA GLN A 21 -62.24 -44.37 -23.31
C GLN A 21 -61.52 -45.71 -23.47
N GLU A 22 -61.95 -46.73 -22.75
CA GLU A 22 -61.35 -48.08 -22.76
C GLU A 22 -61.45 -48.70 -24.15
N LYS A 23 -62.64 -48.61 -24.79
CA LYS A 23 -62.86 -49.13 -26.15
C LYS A 23 -62.11 -48.33 -27.22
N PHE A 24 -61.87 -47.05 -26.99
CA PHE A 24 -61.08 -46.21 -27.88
C PHE A 24 -59.61 -46.66 -27.87
N GLU A 25 -59.02 -46.78 -26.69
CA GLU A 25 -57.60 -47.08 -26.50
C GLU A 25 -57.18 -48.45 -27.04
N VAL A 26 -58.06 -49.46 -26.98
CA VAL A 26 -57.77 -50.81 -27.50
C VAL A 26 -57.95 -50.93 -29.03
N ASN A 27 -58.40 -49.88 -29.72
CA ASN A 27 -58.61 -49.93 -31.16
C ASN A 27 -57.28 -49.84 -31.92
N GLN A 28 -56.87 -50.94 -32.56
CA GLN A 28 -55.61 -51.02 -33.32
C GLN A 28 -55.51 -50.01 -34.47
N SER A 29 -56.64 -49.62 -35.06
CA SER A 29 -56.69 -48.63 -36.15
C SER A 29 -56.25 -47.23 -35.71
N LEU A 30 -56.13 -46.95 -34.40
CA LEU A 30 -55.50 -45.71 -33.92
C LEU A 30 -54.01 -45.64 -34.29
N GLN A 31 -53.33 -46.79 -34.39
CA GLN A 31 -51.91 -46.85 -34.73
C GLN A 31 -51.68 -47.08 -36.22
N THR A 32 -52.56 -47.85 -36.86
CA THR A 32 -52.39 -48.29 -38.25
C THR A 32 -53.24 -47.50 -39.25
N GLY A 33 -54.11 -46.61 -38.78
CA GLY A 33 -55.05 -45.85 -39.60
C GLY A 33 -56.38 -46.58 -39.82
N PHE A 34 -57.38 -45.83 -40.29
CA PHE A 34 -58.71 -46.36 -40.62
C PHE A 34 -58.84 -46.65 -42.11
N LEU A 35 -59.61 -47.69 -42.45
CA LEU A 35 -59.95 -48.00 -43.84
C LEU A 35 -60.83 -46.90 -44.46
N PRO A 36 -60.68 -46.57 -45.75
CA PRO A 36 -61.34 -45.42 -46.39
C PRO A 36 -62.87 -45.37 -46.25
N ASP A 37 -63.53 -46.52 -46.22
CA ASP A 37 -65.00 -46.59 -46.40
C ASP A 37 -65.79 -46.94 -45.13
N ASN A 38 -65.14 -47.05 -43.95
CA ASN A 38 -65.83 -47.56 -42.76
C ASN A 38 -65.29 -47.06 -41.41
N VAL A 39 -65.39 -45.76 -41.16
CA VAL A 39 -65.13 -45.18 -39.82
C VAL A 39 -66.44 -45.06 -39.05
N PRO A 40 -66.65 -45.77 -37.93
CA PRO A 40 -67.86 -45.64 -37.14
C PRO A 40 -68.05 -44.20 -36.61
N THR A 41 -69.26 -43.65 -36.72
CA THR A 41 -69.57 -42.27 -36.29
C THR A 41 -69.24 -42.01 -34.82
N HIS A 42 -69.47 -42.99 -33.94
CA HIS A 42 -69.14 -42.90 -32.51
C HIS A 42 -67.63 -42.73 -32.26
N LEU A 43 -66.81 -43.25 -33.16
CA LEU A 43 -65.35 -43.16 -33.11
C LEU A 43 -64.88 -41.80 -33.63
N LEU A 44 -65.46 -41.33 -34.74
CA LEU A 44 -65.23 -39.97 -35.24
C LEU A 44 -65.64 -38.92 -34.19
N ASN A 45 -66.79 -39.09 -33.56
CA ASN A 45 -67.26 -38.22 -32.49
C ASN A 45 -66.32 -38.21 -31.27
N LYS A 46 -65.60 -39.32 -30.99
CA LYS A 46 -64.58 -39.35 -29.93
C LYS A 46 -63.41 -38.45 -30.24
N VAL A 47 -62.90 -38.52 -31.48
CA VAL A 47 -61.81 -37.66 -31.95
C VAL A 47 -62.25 -36.19 -31.94
N LEU A 48 -63.43 -35.88 -32.47
CA LEU A 48 -64.01 -34.54 -32.46
C LEU A 48 -64.20 -34.00 -31.03
N ARG A 49 -64.70 -34.83 -30.10
CA ARG A 49 -64.84 -34.45 -28.69
C ARG A 49 -63.49 -34.13 -28.07
N GLN A 50 -62.49 -35.01 -28.22
CA GLN A 50 -61.15 -34.78 -27.64
C GLN A 50 -60.50 -33.50 -28.19
N ALA A 51 -60.52 -33.31 -29.52
CA ALA A 51 -59.93 -32.13 -30.16
C ALA A 51 -60.65 -30.81 -29.76
N SER A 52 -61.98 -30.79 -29.84
CA SER A 52 -62.77 -29.60 -29.48
C SER A 52 -62.71 -29.26 -27.99
N THR A 53 -62.59 -30.25 -27.12
CA THR A 53 -62.44 -30.03 -25.67
C THR A 53 -61.12 -29.33 -25.36
N VAL A 54 -60.01 -29.82 -25.93
CA VAL A 54 -58.70 -29.18 -25.77
C VAL A 54 -58.71 -27.77 -26.36
N SER A 55 -59.30 -27.59 -27.55
CA SER A 55 -59.43 -26.27 -28.18
C SER A 55 -60.22 -25.29 -27.30
N SER A 56 -61.38 -25.70 -26.76
CA SER A 56 -62.20 -24.90 -25.84
C SER A 56 -61.42 -24.49 -24.59
N VAL A 57 -60.67 -25.41 -23.97
CA VAL A 57 -59.87 -25.12 -22.76
C VAL A 57 -58.78 -24.10 -23.05
N VAL A 58 -58.05 -24.25 -24.17
CA VAL A 58 -56.99 -23.31 -24.55
C VAL A 58 -57.57 -21.93 -24.85
N THR A 59 -58.67 -21.87 -25.59
CA THR A 59 -59.31 -20.61 -25.98
C THR A 59 -60.02 -19.92 -24.81
N ASP A 60 -60.55 -20.68 -23.84
CA ASP A 60 -61.04 -20.14 -22.57
C ASP A 60 -59.90 -19.51 -21.75
N PHE A 61 -58.73 -20.17 -21.69
CA PHE A 61 -57.54 -19.59 -21.07
C PHE A 61 -57.12 -18.30 -21.77
N ILE A 62 -57.11 -18.28 -23.10
CA ILE A 62 -56.78 -17.10 -23.90
C ILE A 62 -57.76 -15.97 -23.60
N ALA A 63 -59.07 -16.20 -23.64
CA ALA A 63 -60.08 -15.17 -23.38
C ALA A 63 -59.94 -14.61 -21.96
N ALA A 64 -59.80 -15.48 -20.96
CA ALA A 64 -59.69 -15.08 -19.56
C ALA A 64 -58.41 -14.29 -19.24
N ARG A 65 -57.31 -14.55 -19.95
CA ARG A 65 -55.99 -13.95 -19.67
C ARG A 65 -55.55 -12.89 -20.66
N SER A 66 -56.12 -12.80 -21.86
CA SER A 66 -55.84 -11.68 -22.77
C SER A 66 -56.75 -10.47 -22.49
N GLY A 67 -57.93 -10.71 -21.92
CA GLY A 67 -58.96 -9.71 -21.72
C GLY A 67 -59.74 -9.35 -22.99
N ASP A 68 -59.66 -10.20 -24.02
CA ASP A 68 -60.29 -10.00 -25.32
C ASP A 68 -61.19 -11.21 -25.67
N ASP A 69 -62.20 -11.00 -26.52
CA ASP A 69 -63.02 -12.09 -27.07
C ASP A 69 -62.21 -12.96 -28.05
N VAL A 70 -62.44 -14.27 -28.01
CA VAL A 70 -61.85 -15.26 -28.90
C VAL A 70 -62.91 -15.78 -29.85
N LEU A 71 -62.93 -15.25 -31.07
CA LEU A 71 -63.93 -15.51 -32.10
C LEU A 71 -63.48 -16.61 -33.07
N ASP A 72 -64.41 -17.44 -33.54
CA ASP A 72 -64.16 -18.45 -34.58
C ASP A 72 -64.36 -17.82 -35.97
N ASP A 73 -63.43 -16.93 -36.36
CA ASP A 73 -63.45 -16.18 -37.62
C ASP A 73 -62.33 -16.59 -38.61
N GLY A 74 -61.57 -17.63 -38.27
CA GLY A 74 -60.43 -18.12 -39.04
C GLY A 74 -59.18 -17.24 -38.97
N ASN A 75 -59.14 -16.19 -38.14
CA ASN A 75 -58.00 -15.29 -38.03
C ASN A 75 -56.89 -15.86 -37.11
N ILE A 76 -56.04 -16.70 -37.68
CA ILE A 76 -54.93 -17.36 -36.98
C ILE A 76 -53.95 -16.35 -36.35
N ALA A 77 -53.63 -15.25 -37.06
CA ALA A 77 -52.68 -14.25 -36.57
C ALA A 77 -53.19 -13.57 -35.30
N LYS A 78 -54.48 -13.25 -35.25
CA LYS A 78 -55.14 -12.67 -34.06
C LYS A 78 -55.12 -13.66 -32.90
N LEU A 79 -55.50 -14.93 -33.14
CA LEU A 79 -55.49 -15.95 -32.10
C LEU A 79 -54.09 -16.18 -31.51
N THR A 80 -53.04 -16.19 -32.34
CA THR A 80 -51.65 -16.29 -31.90
C THR A 80 -51.23 -15.09 -31.05
N ALA A 81 -51.58 -13.86 -31.46
CA ALA A 81 -51.27 -12.67 -30.69
C ALA A 81 -51.99 -12.68 -29.32
N GLN A 82 -53.25 -13.13 -29.29
CA GLN A 82 -54.02 -13.27 -28.06
C GLN A 82 -53.42 -14.34 -27.13
N LEU A 83 -52.94 -15.47 -27.68
CA LEU A 83 -52.25 -16.50 -26.90
C LEU A 83 -50.94 -15.97 -26.27
N ASN A 84 -50.12 -15.27 -27.04
CA ASN A 84 -48.88 -14.67 -26.50
C ASN A 84 -49.18 -13.68 -25.37
N LYS A 85 -50.17 -12.79 -25.57
CA LYS A 85 -50.63 -11.84 -24.55
C LYS A 85 -51.12 -12.55 -23.28
N ALA A 86 -51.90 -13.62 -23.43
CA ALA A 86 -52.38 -14.43 -22.31
C ALA A 86 -51.23 -15.07 -21.50
N LEU A 87 -50.20 -15.57 -22.19
CA LEU A 87 -49.00 -16.13 -21.55
C LEU A 87 -48.17 -15.06 -20.83
N GLU A 88 -47.94 -13.91 -21.46
CA GLU A 88 -47.22 -12.78 -20.86
C GLU A 88 -47.92 -12.30 -19.58
N GLN A 89 -49.24 -12.07 -19.63
CA GLN A 89 -49.99 -11.67 -18.44
C GLN A 89 -49.91 -12.72 -17.33
N LYS A 90 -49.98 -14.01 -17.68
CA LYS A 90 -49.86 -15.10 -16.70
C LYS A 90 -48.49 -15.10 -16.02
N ILE A 91 -47.42 -14.90 -16.78
CA ILE A 91 -46.05 -14.80 -16.28
C ILE A 91 -45.89 -13.59 -15.35
N THR A 92 -46.37 -12.40 -15.74
CA THR A 92 -46.24 -11.18 -14.93
C THR A 92 -47.05 -11.23 -13.64
N THR A 93 -48.22 -11.88 -13.63
CA THR A 93 -49.09 -11.90 -12.45
C THR A 93 -48.65 -12.95 -11.42
N ASP A 94 -48.19 -14.12 -11.88
CA ASP A 94 -47.88 -15.25 -11.00
C ASP A 94 -46.40 -15.32 -10.59
N ILE A 95 -45.50 -14.71 -11.38
CA ILE A 95 -44.09 -14.60 -11.03
C ILE A 95 -43.86 -13.17 -10.51
N PRO A 96 -43.93 -12.96 -9.18
CA PRO A 96 -43.71 -11.64 -8.63
C PRO A 96 -42.31 -11.15 -9.01
N GLY A 97 -42.17 -9.83 -9.17
CA GLY A 97 -40.87 -9.20 -9.15
C GLY A 97 -40.15 -9.51 -7.84
N ALA A 98 -38.82 -9.48 -7.86
CA ALA A 98 -38.02 -9.66 -6.66
C ALA A 98 -38.49 -8.76 -5.51
N SER A 99 -38.66 -9.35 -4.32
CA SER A 99 -38.92 -8.64 -3.08
C SER A 99 -38.10 -9.25 -1.95
N LEU A 100 -37.96 -8.53 -0.84
CA LEU A 100 -37.25 -9.02 0.36
C LEU A 100 -38.00 -10.16 1.08
N THR A 101 -39.26 -10.42 0.73
CA THR A 101 -40.14 -11.36 1.45
C THR A 101 -40.71 -12.48 0.57
N GLN A 102 -40.69 -12.34 -0.75
CA GLN A 102 -41.23 -13.31 -1.71
C GLN A 102 -40.26 -13.54 -2.88
N LYS A 103 -39.97 -14.81 -3.18
CA LYS A 103 -39.05 -15.23 -4.26
C LYS A 103 -39.66 -14.90 -5.64
N GLY A 104 -38.87 -14.31 -6.53
CA GLY A 104 -39.30 -13.80 -7.84
C GLY A 104 -38.14 -13.62 -8.84
N VAL A 105 -38.39 -13.02 -10.00
CA VAL A 105 -37.34 -12.65 -10.99
C VAL A 105 -36.75 -11.28 -10.61
N VAL A 106 -35.42 -11.19 -10.54
CA VAL A 106 -34.69 -9.96 -10.22
C VAL A 106 -34.03 -9.40 -11.47
N GLN A 107 -34.18 -8.10 -11.75
CA GLN A 107 -33.43 -7.43 -12.81
C GLN A 107 -32.07 -6.96 -12.29
N LEU A 108 -31.01 -7.13 -13.08
CA LEU A 108 -29.64 -6.73 -12.73
C LEU A 108 -29.37 -5.26 -13.09
N THR A 109 -28.53 -4.59 -12.30
CA THR A 109 -28.05 -3.21 -12.56
C THR A 109 -26.52 -3.10 -12.54
N ASN A 110 -25.99 -2.27 -13.43
CA ASN A 110 -24.60 -1.83 -13.50
C ASN A 110 -24.44 -0.32 -13.22
N VAL A 111 -25.49 0.33 -12.73
CA VAL A 111 -25.46 1.75 -12.32
C VAL A 111 -25.66 1.89 -10.82
N ILE A 112 -24.98 2.86 -10.22
CA ILE A 112 -25.18 3.23 -8.81
C ILE A 112 -26.54 3.94 -8.69
N GLY A 113 -27.32 3.56 -7.69
CA GLY A 113 -28.64 4.13 -7.42
C GLY A 113 -29.21 3.66 -6.10
N ASN A 114 -30.49 3.91 -5.87
CA ASN A 114 -31.22 3.63 -4.63
C ASN A 114 -32.44 2.72 -4.86
N SER A 115 -32.32 1.75 -5.78
CA SER A 115 -33.43 0.85 -6.10
C SER A 115 -33.53 -0.31 -5.12
N ASP A 116 -34.75 -0.57 -4.64
CA ASP A 116 -35.09 -1.76 -3.85
C ASP A 116 -35.53 -2.97 -4.71
N THR A 117 -35.58 -2.80 -6.04
CA THR A 117 -36.08 -3.82 -6.99
C THR A 117 -35.00 -4.37 -7.93
N LEU A 118 -33.79 -3.82 -7.90
CA LEU A 118 -32.67 -4.22 -8.76
C LEU A 118 -31.55 -4.87 -7.94
N ALA A 119 -30.98 -5.96 -8.46
CA ALA A 119 -29.77 -6.56 -7.89
C ALA A 119 -28.50 -6.01 -8.56
N VAL A 120 -27.50 -5.69 -7.74
CA VAL A 120 -26.20 -5.21 -8.22
C VAL A 120 -25.44 -6.31 -8.98
N THR A 121 -24.77 -5.94 -10.08
CA THR A 121 -23.84 -6.86 -10.76
C THR A 121 -22.52 -7.03 -10.02
N GLN A 122 -21.87 -8.19 -10.16
CA GLN A 122 -20.54 -8.44 -9.61
C GLN A 122 -19.50 -7.39 -10.06
N LYS A 123 -19.57 -6.94 -11.32
CA LYS A 123 -18.68 -5.92 -11.86
C LYS A 123 -18.83 -4.58 -11.13
N LEU A 124 -20.07 -4.13 -10.90
CA LEU A 124 -20.34 -2.90 -10.16
C LEU A 124 -19.87 -2.99 -8.70
N VAL A 125 -20.08 -4.14 -8.03
CA VAL A 125 -19.53 -4.37 -6.69
C VAL A 125 -18.00 -4.28 -6.69
N GLN A 126 -17.33 -4.83 -7.70
CA GLN A 126 -15.87 -4.77 -7.80
C GLN A 126 -15.38 -3.33 -8.04
N GLU A 127 -16.07 -2.54 -8.86
CA GLU A 127 -15.75 -1.13 -9.09
C GLU A 127 -15.88 -0.29 -7.82
N VAL A 128 -16.95 -0.50 -7.03
CA VAL A 128 -17.14 0.16 -5.73
C VAL A 128 -16.07 -0.27 -4.72
N ILE A 129 -15.75 -1.57 -4.65
CA ILE A 129 -14.65 -2.05 -3.78
C ILE A 129 -13.32 -1.42 -4.19
N ASN A 130 -13.07 -1.27 -5.50
CA ASN A 130 -11.85 -0.66 -6.00
C ASN A 130 -11.80 0.84 -5.69
N SER A 131 -12.92 1.57 -5.76
CA SER A 131 -12.96 3.00 -5.42
C SER A 131 -12.85 3.27 -3.93
N LEU A 132 -13.30 2.34 -3.07
CA LEU A 132 -13.16 2.44 -1.61
C LEU A 132 -11.76 2.08 -1.10
N ARG A 133 -10.91 1.46 -1.92
CA ARG A 133 -9.49 1.27 -1.58
C ARG A 133 -8.77 2.60 -1.77
N GLU A 134 -8.84 3.44 -0.75
CA GLU A 134 -8.17 4.75 -0.68
C GLU A 134 -6.65 4.63 -0.85
N TYR A 135 -6.10 3.46 -0.53
CA TYR A 135 -4.76 3.03 -0.93
C TYR A 135 -4.79 1.53 -1.25
N THR A 136 -4.15 1.15 -2.34
CA THR A 136 -3.86 -0.24 -2.64
C THR A 136 -2.92 -0.82 -1.56
N ARG A 137 -2.96 -2.14 -1.33
CA ARG A 137 -1.99 -2.79 -0.43
C ARG A 137 -0.54 -2.46 -0.80
N GLU A 138 -0.27 -2.34 -2.09
CA GLU A 138 1.04 -1.98 -2.63
C GLU A 138 1.46 -0.56 -2.26
N GLU A 139 0.54 0.41 -2.31
CA GLU A 139 0.81 1.78 -1.84
C GLU A 139 1.05 1.85 -0.33
N ILE A 140 0.31 1.05 0.46
CA ILE A 140 0.51 0.94 1.91
C ILE A 140 1.88 0.34 2.20
N ASP A 141 2.23 -0.78 1.56
CA ASP A 141 3.52 -1.45 1.75
C ASP A 141 4.69 -0.54 1.31
N ASN A 142 4.54 0.20 0.21
CA ASN A 142 5.53 1.18 -0.24
C ASN A 142 5.70 2.34 0.75
N ARG A 143 4.60 2.85 1.35
CA ARG A 143 4.67 3.88 2.39
C ARG A 143 5.32 3.37 3.67
N ILE A 144 4.98 2.16 4.12
CA ILE A 144 5.60 1.52 5.29
C ILE A 144 7.09 1.29 5.04
N LYS A 145 7.47 0.84 3.84
CA LYS A 145 8.87 0.65 3.46
C LYS A 145 9.64 1.97 3.46
N THR A 146 9.05 3.03 2.89
CA THR A 146 9.68 4.36 2.83
C THR A 146 9.81 5.02 4.20
N ALA A 147 8.84 4.81 5.10
CA ALA A 147 8.89 5.37 6.45
C ALA A 147 9.96 4.73 7.36
N ASN A 148 10.31 3.47 7.09
CA ASN A 148 11.31 2.71 7.86
C ASN A 148 12.73 2.80 7.28
N GLU A 149 12.91 3.59 6.23
CA GLU A 149 14.17 3.72 5.53
C GLU A 149 15.01 4.88 6.10
N ILE A 150 16.34 4.68 6.22
CA ILE A 150 17.26 5.77 6.55
C ILE A 150 17.17 6.83 5.43
N PRO A 151 16.94 8.12 5.74
CA PRO A 151 16.82 9.17 4.73
C PRO A 151 18.06 9.25 3.83
N VAL A 152 17.82 9.45 2.53
CA VAL A 152 18.88 9.66 1.53
C VAL A 152 19.75 10.85 1.95
N GLY A 153 21.07 10.69 1.85
CA GLY A 153 22.03 11.71 2.31
C GLY A 153 22.39 11.64 3.80
N SER A 154 21.80 10.75 4.59
CA SER A 154 22.24 10.54 5.98
C SER A 154 23.58 9.80 6.01
N PRO A 155 24.62 10.32 6.68
CA PRO A 155 25.89 9.60 6.85
C PRO A 155 25.70 8.40 7.79
N ILE A 156 26.12 7.23 7.33
CA ILE A 156 26.00 5.94 8.02
C ILE A 156 27.42 5.39 8.26
N PRO A 157 27.81 5.07 9.51
CA PRO A 157 29.04 4.33 9.77
C PRO A 157 28.99 2.93 9.16
N TRP A 158 29.96 2.61 8.31
CA TRP A 158 30.09 1.35 7.60
C TRP A 158 31.42 0.67 7.95
N PRO A 159 31.41 -0.62 8.35
CA PRO A 159 32.61 -1.29 8.89
C PRO A 159 33.63 -1.68 7.82
N LEU A 160 33.29 -1.59 6.52
CA LEU A 160 34.18 -1.98 5.42
C LEU A 160 34.70 -0.75 4.65
N PRO A 161 35.88 -0.86 4.00
CA PRO A 161 36.47 0.26 3.26
C PRO A 161 35.66 0.67 2.02
N HIS A 162 34.82 -0.22 1.49
CA HIS A 162 34.01 0.04 0.30
C HIS A 162 32.51 0.00 0.61
N PRO A 163 31.73 0.96 0.10
CA PRO A 163 30.29 0.96 0.28
C PRO A 163 29.67 -0.22 -0.48
N PRO A 164 28.53 -0.77 0.00
CA PRO A 164 27.74 -1.70 -0.78
C PRO A 164 27.12 -0.99 -2.00
N PHE A 165 26.61 -1.78 -2.96
CA PHE A 165 25.92 -1.23 -4.12
C PHE A 165 24.76 -0.31 -3.71
N GLY A 166 24.61 0.83 -4.39
CA GLY A 166 23.58 1.84 -4.08
C GLY A 166 23.98 2.84 -2.98
N TYR A 167 25.24 2.83 -2.53
CA TYR A 167 25.78 3.79 -1.56
C TYR A 167 27.04 4.46 -2.08
N PHE A 168 27.30 5.66 -1.60
CA PHE A 168 28.52 6.42 -1.86
C PHE A 168 29.31 6.68 -0.59
N THR A 169 30.63 6.77 -0.72
CA THR A 169 31.50 7.17 0.39
C THR A 169 31.53 8.69 0.55
N CYS A 170 31.50 9.17 1.78
CA CYS A 170 31.65 10.59 2.14
C CYS A 170 33.13 11.00 2.10
N ASN A 171 33.70 11.10 0.91
CA ASN A 171 35.11 11.45 0.67
C ASN A 171 35.27 12.75 -0.15
N GLY A 172 34.28 13.64 -0.11
CA GLY A 172 34.33 14.88 -0.89
C GLY A 172 33.94 14.72 -2.36
N SER A 173 33.63 13.52 -2.86
CA SER A 173 33.37 13.27 -4.29
C SER A 173 32.11 13.97 -4.79
N ALA A 174 32.12 14.36 -6.06
CA ALA A 174 30.94 14.83 -6.77
C ALA A 174 30.03 13.66 -7.17
N PHE A 175 28.73 13.92 -7.30
CA PHE A 175 27.75 12.97 -7.81
C PHE A 175 26.85 13.61 -8.86
N ASN A 176 26.22 12.78 -9.70
CA ASN A 176 25.29 13.24 -10.71
C ASN A 176 23.92 13.55 -10.09
N ARG A 177 23.58 14.85 -9.99
CA ARG A 177 22.32 15.33 -9.41
C ARG A 177 21.08 14.89 -10.19
N LEU A 178 21.19 14.68 -11.51
CA LEU A 178 20.08 14.19 -12.32
C LEU A 178 19.81 12.71 -12.07
N GLN A 179 20.86 11.93 -11.79
CA GLN A 179 20.74 10.51 -11.47
C GLN A 179 20.28 10.27 -10.03
N TYR A 180 20.65 11.17 -9.10
CA TYR A 180 20.38 11.04 -7.67
C TYR A 180 19.68 12.30 -7.12
N PRO A 181 18.41 12.55 -7.50
CA PRO A 181 17.71 13.79 -7.16
C PRO A 181 17.48 13.95 -5.65
N LYS A 182 17.10 12.88 -4.94
CA LYS A 182 16.94 12.91 -3.48
C LYS A 182 18.25 13.22 -2.74
N LEU A 183 19.37 12.73 -3.26
CA LEU A 183 20.69 13.06 -2.71
C LEU A 183 21.06 14.52 -3.00
N ALA A 184 20.64 15.06 -4.15
CA ALA A 184 20.79 16.47 -4.50
C ALA A 184 19.91 17.40 -3.64
N GLU A 185 18.82 16.93 -3.07
CA GLU A 185 18.06 17.69 -2.06
C GLU A 185 18.86 17.82 -0.76
N ALA A 186 19.53 16.74 -0.33
CA ALA A 186 20.40 16.75 0.86
C ALA A 186 21.71 17.52 0.64
N TYR A 187 22.30 17.42 -0.55
CA TYR A 187 23.56 18.05 -0.94
C TYR A 187 23.40 18.84 -2.26
N PRO A 188 22.90 20.09 -2.21
CA PRO A 188 22.53 20.87 -3.40
C PRO A 188 23.69 21.24 -4.33
N ASP A 189 24.91 21.27 -3.81
CA ASP A 189 26.14 21.54 -4.57
C ASP A 189 26.59 20.33 -5.42
N GLY A 190 25.95 19.17 -5.25
CA GLY A 190 26.30 17.95 -5.96
C GLY A 190 27.59 17.29 -5.48
N ARG A 191 28.03 17.59 -4.24
CA ARG A 191 29.19 16.97 -3.62
C ARG A 191 28.86 16.40 -2.25
N LEU A 192 29.50 15.29 -1.93
CA LEU A 192 29.42 14.73 -0.58
C LEU A 192 30.41 15.46 0.34
N PRO A 193 30.14 15.53 1.65
CA PRO A 193 31.14 15.96 2.60
C PRO A 193 32.35 15.01 2.59
N ASP A 194 33.54 15.52 2.91
CA ASP A 194 34.69 14.68 3.20
C ASP A 194 34.74 14.45 4.72
N LEU A 195 34.29 13.26 5.15
CA LEU A 195 34.17 12.91 6.56
C LEU A 195 35.33 12.01 7.04
N ARG A 196 36.39 11.87 6.23
CA ARG A 196 37.56 11.07 6.58
C ARG A 196 38.34 11.76 7.69
N GLY A 197 38.37 11.14 8.88
CA GLY A 197 39.03 11.71 10.07
C GLY A 197 38.15 12.68 10.87
N GLU A 198 36.90 12.92 10.45
CA GLU A 198 36.02 13.90 11.08
C GLU A 198 35.10 13.26 12.13
N PHE A 199 34.80 14.03 13.18
CA PHE A 199 33.72 13.72 14.12
C PHE A 199 32.45 14.48 13.74
N ILE A 200 31.34 13.76 13.60
CA ILE A 200 30.03 14.38 13.38
C ILE A 200 29.46 14.84 14.73
N ARG A 201 28.93 16.07 14.78
CA ARG A 201 28.22 16.61 15.94
C ARG A 201 26.88 17.22 15.54
N GLY A 202 25.98 17.31 16.51
CA GLY A 202 24.70 18.00 16.33
C GLY A 202 24.89 19.47 15.98
N TRP A 203 24.07 19.95 15.05
CA TRP A 203 23.94 21.38 14.77
C TRP A 203 23.22 22.07 15.92
N ASP A 204 23.65 23.29 16.27
CA ASP A 204 23.17 24.01 17.45
C ASP A 204 21.73 24.51 17.31
N ASP A 205 21.33 24.86 16.07
CA ASP A 205 20.00 25.38 15.72
C ASP A 205 19.46 26.43 16.72
N GLY A 206 20.34 27.36 17.13
CA GLY A 206 19.98 28.46 18.04
C GLY A 206 19.95 28.12 19.52
N ARG A 207 20.38 26.92 19.96
CA ARG A 207 20.46 26.56 21.39
C ARG A 207 21.48 27.39 22.17
N GLY A 208 22.50 27.95 21.50
CA GLY A 208 23.50 28.82 22.10
C GLY A 208 24.77 28.12 22.60
N ILE A 209 24.94 26.82 22.32
CA ILE A 209 26.17 26.08 22.71
C ILE A 209 27.27 26.27 21.66
N ASP A 210 26.87 26.40 20.40
CA ASP A 210 27.78 26.52 19.27
C ASP A 210 27.23 27.56 18.27
N SER A 211 27.11 28.79 18.78
CA SER A 211 26.51 29.90 18.06
C SER A 211 27.30 30.30 16.82
N GLY A 212 26.56 30.58 15.74
CA GLY A 212 27.14 31.05 14.47
C GLY A 212 27.67 29.95 13.55
N ARG A 213 27.65 28.66 13.96
CA ARG A 213 28.05 27.56 13.08
C ARG A 213 26.92 27.11 12.15
N GLY A 214 27.25 26.92 10.87
CA GLY A 214 26.33 26.38 9.86
C GLY A 214 26.29 24.85 9.85
N VAL A 215 25.25 24.29 9.22
CA VAL A 215 25.19 22.87 8.88
C VAL A 215 26.30 22.55 7.86
N LEU A 216 26.98 21.42 8.00
CA LEU A 216 28.08 20.94 7.14
C LEU A 216 29.36 21.81 7.12
N THR A 217 29.57 22.72 8.07
CA THR A 217 30.83 23.47 8.17
C THR A 217 31.86 22.75 9.03
N HIS A 218 33.14 22.77 8.62
CA HIS A 218 34.25 22.21 9.40
C HIS A 218 34.62 23.08 10.60
N GLN A 219 35.11 22.43 11.65
CA GLN A 219 35.70 23.07 12.82
C GLN A 219 36.95 22.29 13.21
N GLY A 220 38.07 23.01 13.38
CA GLY A 220 39.32 22.39 13.85
C GLY A 220 39.23 21.92 15.30
N ASP A 221 40.20 21.12 15.73
CA ASP A 221 40.30 20.68 17.10
C ASP A 221 40.63 21.86 18.04
N ALA A 222 40.14 21.77 19.27
CA ALA A 222 40.43 22.74 20.31
C ALA A 222 40.47 22.04 21.67
N ILE A 223 41.36 22.51 22.53
CA ILE A 223 41.35 22.19 23.95
C ILE A 223 40.85 23.38 24.76
N ARG A 224 40.33 23.13 25.96
CA ARG A 224 40.06 24.21 26.91
C ARG A 224 41.37 24.88 27.30
N ASN A 225 41.29 26.16 27.70
CA ASN A 225 42.43 26.91 28.19
C ASN A 225 43.14 26.14 29.33
N ILE A 226 44.46 26.01 29.24
CA ILE A 226 45.29 25.44 30.31
C ILE A 226 45.96 26.60 31.02
N GLN A 227 45.60 26.79 32.29
CA GLN A 227 46.15 27.85 33.13
C GLN A 227 47.05 27.27 34.22
N GLY A 228 48.05 28.05 34.61
CA GLY A 228 48.79 27.84 35.85
C GLY A 228 49.75 29.00 36.10
N SER A 229 50.33 29.00 37.29
CA SER A 229 51.14 30.10 37.80
C SER A 229 52.13 29.57 38.83
N PHE A 230 53.27 30.24 38.98
CA PHE A 230 54.19 30.03 40.09
C PHE A 230 54.63 31.40 40.64
N PRO A 231 54.94 31.51 41.95
CA PRO A 231 55.35 32.78 42.55
C PRO A 231 56.75 33.18 42.07
N GLY A 232 56.87 34.38 41.50
CA GLY A 232 58.13 34.95 41.02
C GLY A 232 58.96 35.53 42.17
N ALA A 233 59.70 34.69 42.89
CA ALA A 233 60.85 35.10 43.69
C ALA A 233 61.94 34.03 43.53
N ILE A 234 63.08 34.39 42.95
CA ILE A 234 64.22 33.49 42.70
C ILE A 234 64.93 33.25 44.03
N THR A 235 64.33 32.43 44.90
CA THR A 235 64.96 31.89 46.12
C THR A 235 65.33 30.43 45.91
N TYR A 236 66.28 29.93 46.70
CA TYR A 236 66.64 28.51 46.72
C TYR A 236 65.40 27.63 46.98
N GLY A 237 65.18 26.58 46.19
CA GLY A 237 64.03 25.66 46.33
C GLY A 237 62.81 25.98 45.45
N PHE A 238 62.89 26.91 44.50
CA PHE A 238 61.76 27.32 43.64
C PHE A 238 61.22 26.19 42.75
N GLU A 239 62.06 25.21 42.39
CA GLU A 239 61.66 24.00 41.68
C GLU A 239 60.63 23.16 42.46
N GLN A 240 60.61 23.30 43.80
CA GLN A 240 59.65 22.65 44.69
C GLN A 240 58.30 23.40 44.75
N ALA A 241 58.28 24.67 44.31
CA ALA A 241 57.07 25.49 44.29
C ALA A 241 56.24 25.30 43.01
N ALA A 242 56.82 24.75 41.94
CA ALA A 242 56.11 24.46 40.70
C ALA A 242 55.22 23.21 40.85
N LYS A 243 53.96 23.32 40.41
CA LYS A 243 52.97 22.24 40.44
C LYS A 243 52.22 22.15 39.12
N GLY A 244 51.71 20.96 38.80
CA GLY A 244 50.93 20.72 37.59
C GLY A 244 51.76 20.78 36.31
N VAL A 245 51.27 21.51 35.31
CA VAL A 245 51.89 21.68 33.98
C VAL A 245 53.19 22.47 34.03
N PHE A 246 53.39 23.29 35.06
CA PHE A 246 54.62 24.05 35.25
C PHE A 246 55.63 23.21 36.02
N TYR A 247 56.89 23.27 35.59
CA TYR A 247 58.01 22.73 36.32
C TYR A 247 59.14 23.76 36.41
N GLY A 248 59.88 23.72 37.51
CA GLY A 248 61.15 24.41 37.64
C GLY A 248 62.29 23.40 37.51
N SER A 249 63.37 23.78 36.85
CA SER A 249 64.62 23.05 36.86
C SER A 249 65.75 23.94 37.37
N ALA A 250 66.57 23.38 38.24
CA ALA A 250 67.78 24.01 38.75
C ALA A 250 68.90 22.97 38.81
N ASN A 251 70.03 23.26 38.18
CA ASN A 251 71.25 22.49 38.34
C ASN A 251 72.20 23.27 39.23
N PHE A 252 72.34 22.83 40.48
CA PHE A 252 73.23 23.44 41.46
C PHE A 252 74.52 22.62 41.61
N GLY A 253 75.65 23.30 41.58
CA GLY A 253 76.96 22.78 42.01
C GLY A 253 77.37 23.47 43.31
N VAL A 254 78.40 22.95 43.97
CA VAL A 254 78.95 23.58 45.19
C VAL A 254 80.16 24.43 44.77
N GLY A 255 80.08 25.74 45.00
CA GLY A 255 81.20 26.66 44.78
C GLY A 255 82.35 26.38 45.75
N THR A 256 83.53 26.90 45.46
CA THR A 256 84.71 26.78 46.34
C THR A 256 84.52 27.44 47.72
N ASP A 257 83.50 28.29 47.87
CA ASP A 257 83.04 28.90 49.12
C ASP A 257 82.03 28.03 49.91
N GLY A 258 81.74 26.81 49.42
CA GLY A 258 80.77 25.89 50.02
C GLY A 258 79.31 26.25 49.74
N SER A 259 79.03 27.33 49.01
CA SER A 259 77.66 27.74 48.69
C SER A 259 77.16 27.08 47.40
N ALA A 260 75.85 26.84 47.32
CA ALA A 260 75.23 26.34 46.09
C ALA A 260 75.28 27.42 44.99
N LYS A 261 75.95 27.12 43.88
CA LYS A 261 76.06 27.99 42.70
C LYS A 261 75.43 27.30 41.49
N SER A 262 74.87 28.09 40.60
CA SER A 262 74.30 27.62 39.33
C SER A 262 75.40 27.08 38.40
N VAL A 263 75.21 25.91 37.79
CA VAL A 263 76.17 25.34 36.82
C VAL A 263 75.62 25.52 35.41
N GLY A 264 76.29 26.35 34.60
CA GLY A 264 75.98 26.43 33.17
C GLY A 264 76.35 25.12 32.48
N HIS A 265 75.37 24.41 31.94
CA HIS A 265 75.62 23.23 31.11
C HIS A 265 75.48 23.63 29.63
N PHE A 266 76.61 23.75 28.94
CA PHE A 266 76.66 24.06 27.52
C PHE A 266 76.95 22.79 26.73
N THR A 267 75.95 22.26 26.02
CA THR A 267 76.19 21.33 24.90
C THR A 267 75.92 22.06 23.59
N PRO A 268 76.54 21.66 22.46
CA PRO A 268 76.46 22.40 21.19
C PRO A 268 75.05 22.58 20.61
N ASP A 269 74.10 21.72 21.01
CA ASP A 269 72.77 21.68 20.40
C ASP A 269 71.63 22.25 21.27
N VAL A 270 71.86 22.58 22.56
CA VAL A 270 70.82 23.17 23.43
C VAL A 270 71.45 24.07 24.51
N VAL A 271 71.00 25.33 24.58
CA VAL A 271 71.30 26.21 25.74
C VAL A 271 70.29 25.90 26.84
N TYR A 272 70.67 25.09 27.84
CA TYR A 272 69.93 25.04 29.10
C TYR A 272 70.35 26.22 29.97
N THR A 273 69.45 27.18 30.18
CA THR A 273 69.65 28.17 31.24
C THR A 273 69.66 27.44 32.58
N ALA A 274 70.67 27.73 33.40
CA ALA A 274 70.89 27.04 34.67
C ALA A 274 69.80 27.31 35.74
N TYR A 275 68.82 28.16 35.37
CA TYR A 275 67.49 28.30 35.95
C TYR A 275 66.48 28.23 34.79
N GLY A 276 65.53 27.30 34.85
CA GLY A 276 64.51 27.14 33.80
C GLY A 276 63.12 26.94 34.39
N PHE A 277 62.15 27.70 33.86
CA PHE A 277 60.74 27.39 34.03
C PHE A 277 60.21 26.84 32.71
N GLY A 278 59.53 25.70 32.76
CA GLY A 278 58.94 25.07 31.59
C GLY A 278 57.46 24.80 31.76
N PHE A 279 56.77 24.72 30.62
CA PHE A 279 55.40 24.22 30.52
C PHE A 279 55.43 22.89 29.81
N ASP A 280 54.85 21.88 30.42
CA ASP A 280 54.68 20.55 29.83
C ASP A 280 53.33 19.97 30.23
N ALA A 281 52.41 19.94 29.25
CA ALA A 281 51.07 19.40 29.43
C ALA A 281 51.08 17.89 29.71
N SER A 282 52.09 17.15 29.23
CA SER A 282 52.18 15.69 29.39
C SER A 282 52.26 15.24 30.84
N ARG A 283 52.64 16.16 31.74
CA ARG A 283 52.72 15.96 33.19
C ARG A 283 51.37 15.72 33.85
N VAL A 284 50.26 16.14 33.23
CA VAL A 284 48.91 16.04 33.81
C VAL A 284 47.85 15.52 32.85
N VAL A 285 48.10 15.52 31.54
CA VAL A 285 47.20 14.98 30.52
C VAL A 285 47.98 14.21 29.45
N PRO A 286 47.39 13.17 28.82
CA PRO A 286 47.99 12.57 27.63
C PRO A 286 48.10 13.59 26.49
N VAL A 287 49.23 13.59 25.78
CA VAL A 287 49.48 14.50 24.65
C VAL A 287 49.72 13.72 23.36
N ALA A 288 49.30 14.32 22.24
CA ALA A 288 49.52 13.84 20.88
C ALA A 288 49.55 15.06 19.93
N PRO A 289 49.97 14.89 18.65
CA PRO A 289 49.92 15.98 17.67
C PRO A 289 48.52 16.53 17.37
N GLU A 290 47.46 15.77 17.66
CA GLU A 290 46.04 16.13 17.47
C GLU A 290 45.26 15.88 18.77
N ASN A 291 44.38 16.82 19.15
CA ASN A 291 43.48 16.60 20.27
C ASN A 291 42.28 15.74 19.85
N ARG A 292 42.24 14.49 20.34
CA ARG A 292 41.15 13.56 20.03
C ARG A 292 40.82 12.63 21.19
N PRO A 293 39.53 12.28 21.38
CA PRO A 293 39.16 11.18 22.27
C PRO A 293 39.61 9.83 21.67
N ARG A 294 39.53 8.76 22.47
CA ARG A 294 39.62 7.40 21.92
C ARG A 294 38.48 7.19 20.92
N ASN A 295 38.80 6.65 19.75
CA ASN A 295 37.84 6.42 18.67
C ASN A 295 38.18 5.14 17.90
N ILE A 296 37.23 4.69 17.07
CA ILE A 296 37.38 3.62 16.08
C ILE A 296 36.96 4.17 14.72
N ALA A 297 37.75 3.88 13.68
CA ALA A 297 37.48 4.37 12.34
C ALA A 297 36.47 3.49 11.61
N PHE A 298 35.35 4.09 11.17
CA PHE A 298 34.39 3.52 10.24
C PHE A 298 34.41 4.34 8.95
N ASN A 299 34.04 3.74 7.83
CA ASN A 299 33.80 4.48 6.60
C ASN A 299 32.43 5.16 6.68
N TYR A 300 32.33 6.46 6.39
CA TYR A 300 31.01 7.10 6.29
C TYR A 300 30.45 6.95 4.89
N ILE A 301 29.25 6.39 4.79
CA ILE A 301 28.54 6.19 3.52
C ILE A 301 27.18 6.88 3.53
N VAL A 302 26.67 7.26 2.37
CA VAL A 302 25.30 7.75 2.17
C VAL A 302 24.59 6.87 1.14
N ARG A 303 23.29 6.68 1.33
CA ARG A 303 22.46 6.03 0.32
C ARG A 303 22.33 6.92 -0.91
N ALA A 304 22.37 6.35 -2.10
CA ALA A 304 22.33 7.12 -3.35
C ALA A 304 20.90 7.51 -3.78
N ALA A 305 19.88 6.70 -3.47
CA ALA A 305 18.47 6.93 -3.85
C ALA A 305 17.49 6.32 -2.84
#